data_AF-A0A392QSU9-F1
#
_entry.id   AF-A0A392QSU9-F1
#
_cell.length_a   1.000
_cell.length_b   1.000
_cell.length_c   1.000
_cell.angle_alpha   90.00
_cell.angle_beta   90.00
_cell.angle_gamma   90.00
#
_symmetry.space_group_name_H-M   'P 1'
#
loop_
_entity.id
_entity.type
_entity.pdbx_description
1 polymer ?
#
loop_
_entity_poly.entity_id
_entity_poly.type
_entity_poly.pdbx_seq_one_letter_code
_entity_poly.pdbx_strand_id
1 'polypeptide(L)'
;MRAFNNATFEVLRYNAGLCGNVHGLKPCIKPTRNSKTKKVILFIVLLVISLGTLMLAIVCFKFSYCFFHSSTTRENQVGGNVIAPKSVFTIWSFDGKMVYENIIEATEEFDDKYLIGVGAHGSVYKAESQTGRVVAVKKLHSVADAENP
;
A
#
# COMPACT_ATOMS: atom_id res chain seq x y z
N MET A 1 -54.88 -26.18 2.44
CA MET A 1 -55.47 -25.06 1.64
C MET A 1 -56.19 -25.60 0.40
N ARG A 2 -57.26 -26.41 0.54
CA ARG A 2 -58.10 -26.83 -0.60
C ARG A 2 -59.41 -26.06 -0.69
N ALA A 3 -59.89 -25.54 0.44
CA ALA A 3 -61.13 -24.78 0.54
C ALA A 3 -61.20 -23.58 -0.42
N PHE A 4 -60.10 -22.83 -0.57
CA PHE A 4 -60.06 -21.65 -1.45
C PHE A 4 -59.81 -21.97 -2.92
N ASN A 5 -59.15 -23.09 -3.25
CA ASN A 5 -58.84 -23.44 -4.64
C ASN A 5 -60.06 -23.92 -5.43
N ASN A 6 -61.07 -24.45 -4.72
CA ASN A 6 -62.32 -24.95 -5.32
C ASN A 6 -63.52 -24.05 -5.01
N ALA A 7 -63.29 -22.90 -4.36
CA ALA A 7 -64.36 -21.96 -4.03
C ALA A 7 -64.81 -21.20 -5.29
N THR A 8 -66.12 -21.14 -5.53
CA THR A 8 -66.71 -20.34 -6.59
C THR A 8 -66.76 -18.86 -6.19
N PHE A 9 -66.94 -17.98 -7.17
CA PHE A 9 -67.05 -16.55 -6.94
C PHE A 9 -68.16 -16.18 -5.95
N GLU A 10 -69.28 -16.91 -5.94
CA GLU A 10 -70.39 -16.68 -5.01
C GLU A 10 -69.99 -16.75 -3.54
N VAL A 11 -69.06 -17.65 -3.19
CA VAL A 11 -68.54 -17.78 -1.82
C VAL A 11 -67.54 -16.68 -1.50
N LEU A 12 -66.87 -16.14 -2.51
CA LEU A 12 -65.75 -15.22 -2.36
C LEU A 12 -66.14 -13.74 -2.48
N ARG A 13 -67.28 -13.41 -3.13
CA ARG A 13 -67.66 -12.05 -3.53
C ARG A 13 -67.86 -11.07 -2.39
N TYR A 14 -68.12 -11.55 -1.17
CA TYR A 14 -68.30 -10.71 0.01
C TYR A 14 -66.97 -10.40 0.76
N ASN A 15 -65.83 -10.87 0.23
CA ASN A 15 -64.50 -10.57 0.77
C ASN A 15 -63.87 -9.42 -0.03
N ALA A 16 -64.04 -8.19 0.47
CA ALA A 16 -63.48 -7.01 -0.17
C ALA A 16 -61.94 -7.10 -0.28
N GLY A 17 -61.39 -6.78 -1.45
CA GLY A 17 -59.94 -6.78 -1.70
C GLY A 17 -59.33 -8.14 -2.04
N LEU A 18 -60.13 -9.21 -2.09
CA LEU A 18 -59.64 -10.53 -2.47
C LEU A 18 -59.27 -10.58 -3.96
N CYS A 19 -58.03 -10.98 -4.25
CA CYS A 19 -57.57 -11.27 -5.62
C CYS A 19 -57.31 -12.76 -5.80
N GLY A 20 -57.49 -13.29 -7.00
CA GLY A 20 -57.32 -14.73 -7.23
C GLY A 20 -57.56 -15.15 -8.68
N ASN A 21 -57.41 -16.45 -8.93
CA ASN A 21 -57.63 -17.07 -10.24
C ASN A 21 -59.02 -17.75 -10.31
N VAL A 22 -60.05 -17.04 -9.83
CA VAL A 22 -61.46 -17.47 -9.84
C VAL A 22 -62.25 -16.47 -10.68
N HIS A 23 -63.10 -16.98 -11.57
CA HIS A 23 -63.89 -16.15 -12.49
C HIS A 23 -64.78 -15.15 -11.72
N GLY A 24 -64.52 -13.85 -11.86
CA GLY A 24 -65.23 -12.77 -11.16
C GLY A 24 -64.40 -12.02 -10.10
N LEU A 25 -63.29 -12.59 -9.63
CA LEU A 25 -62.31 -11.88 -8.80
C LEU A 25 -61.27 -11.15 -9.67
N LYS A 26 -60.71 -10.07 -9.12
CA LYS A 26 -59.56 -9.39 -9.74
C LYS A 26 -58.34 -10.31 -9.71
N PRO A 27 -57.60 -10.50 -10.81
CA PRO A 27 -56.33 -11.24 -10.77
C PRO A 27 -55.31 -10.54 -9.86
N CYS A 28 -54.55 -11.33 -9.10
CA CYS A 28 -53.45 -10.78 -8.33
C CYS A 28 -52.35 -10.28 -9.26
N ILE A 29 -51.93 -9.02 -9.09
CA ILE A 29 -50.80 -8.46 -9.84
C ILE A 29 -49.54 -9.06 -9.25
N LYS A 30 -48.89 -9.97 -10.00
CA LYS A 30 -47.53 -10.39 -9.66
C LYS A 30 -46.60 -9.27 -10.09
N PRO A 31 -45.67 -8.80 -9.23
CA PRO A 31 -44.66 -7.85 -9.67
C PRO A 31 -43.89 -8.49 -10.82
N THR A 32 -43.90 -7.83 -11.98
CA THR A 32 -43.18 -8.26 -13.18
C THR A 32 -41.69 -8.18 -12.87
N ARG A 33 -41.07 -9.28 -12.47
CA ARG A 33 -39.62 -9.37 -12.22
C ARG A 33 -38.92 -9.20 -13.55
N ASN A 34 -38.55 -7.97 -13.90
CA ASN A 34 -37.83 -7.66 -15.13
C ASN A 34 -36.38 -8.15 -15.01
N SER A 35 -36.18 -9.44 -15.25
CA SER A 35 -34.90 -10.13 -15.14
C SER A 35 -33.87 -9.58 -16.13
N LYS A 36 -34.32 -9.00 -17.25
CA LYS A 36 -33.46 -8.35 -18.25
C LYS A 36 -32.76 -7.13 -17.66
N THR A 37 -33.49 -6.24 -16.98
CA THR A 37 -32.90 -5.04 -16.35
C THR A 37 -31.87 -5.40 -15.28
N LYS A 38 -32.16 -6.42 -14.44
CA LYS A 38 -31.20 -6.89 -13.42
C LYS A 38 -29.92 -7.45 -14.03
N LYS A 39 -30.01 -8.20 -15.14
CA LYS A 39 -28.86 -8.73 -15.85
C LYS A 39 -28.02 -7.62 -16.48
N VAL A 40 -28.65 -6.60 -17.05
CA VAL A 40 -27.96 -5.43 -17.62
C VAL A 40 -27.20 -4.66 -16.54
N ILE A 41 -27.84 -4.37 -15.40
CA ILE A 41 -27.19 -3.68 -14.29
C ILE A 41 -26.00 -4.50 -13.76
N LEU A 42 -26.17 -5.81 -13.57
CA LEU A 42 -25.08 -6.69 -13.12
C LEU A 42 -23.90 -6.68 -14.10
N PHE A 43 -24.17 -6.72 -15.41
CA PHE A 43 -23.13 -6.68 -16.43
C PHE A 43 -22.36 -5.36 -16.42
N ILE A 44 -23.07 -4.22 -16.30
CA ILE A 44 -22.45 -2.90 -16.20
C ILE A 44 -21.53 -2.82 -14.96
N VAL A 45 -22.00 -3.29 -13.81
CA VAL A 45 -21.20 -3.29 -12.57
C VAL A 45 -19.94 -4.14 -12.73
N LEU A 46 -20.05 -5.34 -13.30
CA LEU A 46 -18.89 -6.21 -13.55
C LEU A 46 -17.88 -5.58 -14.51
N LEU A 47 -18.35 -4.87 -15.54
CA LEU A 47 -17.50 -4.19 -16.51
C LEU A 47 -16.72 -3.02 -15.89
N VAL A 48 -17.36 -2.24 -15.02
CA VAL A 48 -16.69 -1.14 -14.30
C VAL A 48 -15.62 -1.67 -13.35
N ILE A 49 -15.92 -2.74 -12.61
CA ILE A 49 -14.97 -3.36 -11.69
C ILE A 49 -13.78 -3.94 -12.45
N SER A 50 -14.03 -4.70 -13.51
CA SER A 50 -12.96 -5.33 -14.29
C SER A 50 -12.03 -4.28 -14.91
N LEU A 51 -12.59 -3.21 -15.48
CA LEU A 51 -11.80 -2.11 -16.05
C LEU A 51 -10.99 -1.38 -14.98
N GLY A 52 -11.58 -1.11 -13.80
CA GLY A 52 -10.87 -0.50 -12.67
C GLY A 52 -9.70 -1.35 -12.18
N THR A 53 -9.90 -2.66 -12.02
CA THR A 53 -8.83 -3.59 -11.59
C THR A 53 -7.71 -3.70 -12.62
N LEU A 54 -8.04 -3.70 -13.91
CA LEU A 54 -7.06 -3.74 -14.99
C LEU A 54 -6.18 -2.49 -15.00
N MET A 55 -6.79 -1.30 -14.86
CA MET A 55 -6.06 -0.03 -14.80
C MET A 55 -5.13 0.03 -13.59
N LEU A 56 -5.61 -0.40 -12.42
CA LEU A 56 -4.79 -0.47 -11.21
C LEU A 56 -3.61 -1.44 -11.40
N ALA A 57 -3.85 -2.62 -11.98
CA ALA A 57 -2.80 -3.60 -12.25
C ALA A 57 -1.71 -3.04 -13.19
N ILE A 58 -2.10 -2.29 -14.23
CA ILE A 58 -1.16 -1.64 -15.14
C ILE A 58 -0.32 -0.57 -14.42
N VAL A 59 -0.94 0.25 -13.55
CA VAL A 59 -0.22 1.25 -12.76
C VAL A 59 0.76 0.58 -11.81
N CYS A 60 0.34 -0.45 -11.08
CA CYS A 60 1.20 -1.22 -10.19
C CYS A 60 2.34 -1.89 -10.96
N PHE A 61 2.05 -2.49 -12.13
CA PHE A 61 3.07 -3.10 -12.97
C PHE A 61 4.08 -2.07 -13.48
N LYS A 62 3.63 -0.90 -13.94
CA LYS A 62 4.53 0.19 -14.34
C LYS A 62 5.37 0.68 -13.17
N PHE A 63 4.78 0.88 -12.00
CA PHE A 63 5.51 1.33 -10.82
C PHE A 63 6.57 0.30 -10.41
N SER A 64 6.19 -0.97 -10.31
CA SER A 64 7.12 -2.07 -10.02
C SER A 64 8.20 -2.17 -11.10
N TYR A 65 7.83 -2.17 -12.39
CA TYR A 65 8.80 -2.22 -13.49
C TYR A 65 9.74 -1.03 -13.46
N CYS A 66 9.26 0.21 -13.26
CA CYS A 66 10.11 1.38 -13.12
C CYS A 66 11.03 1.27 -11.89
N PHE A 67 10.54 0.78 -10.77
CA PHE A 67 11.33 0.60 -9.55
C PHE A 67 12.43 -0.46 -9.74
N PHE A 68 12.08 -1.64 -10.26
CA PHE A 68 13.01 -2.75 -10.52
C PHE A 68 13.95 -2.47 -11.71
N HIS A 69 13.49 -1.78 -12.75
CA HIS A 69 14.31 -1.45 -13.92
C HIS A 69 15.21 -0.24 -13.66
N SER A 70 14.78 0.73 -12.84
CA SER A 70 15.65 1.82 -12.38
C SER A 70 16.80 1.29 -11.53
N SER A 71 16.66 0.14 -10.85
CA SER A 71 17.79 -0.53 -10.20
C SER A 71 18.76 -1.19 -11.19
N THR A 72 18.30 -1.62 -12.37
CA THR A 72 19.13 -2.29 -13.39
C THR A 72 19.80 -1.31 -14.37
N THR A 73 19.20 -0.13 -14.64
CA THR A 73 19.75 0.83 -15.63
C THR A 73 20.93 1.65 -15.10
N ARG A 74 21.29 1.52 -13.82
CA ARG A 74 22.48 2.16 -13.25
C ARG A 74 23.81 1.45 -13.56
N GLU A 75 23.80 0.40 -14.38
CA GLU A 75 25.03 -0.38 -14.68
C GLU A 75 25.61 -0.18 -16.09
N ASN A 76 25.01 0.65 -16.95
CA ASN A 76 25.49 0.78 -18.34
C ASN A 76 25.72 2.21 -18.81
N GLN A 77 26.39 3.06 -18.03
CA GLN A 77 27.14 4.19 -18.60
C GLN A 77 28.44 4.49 -17.82
N VAL A 78 29.52 4.47 -18.60
CA VAL A 78 30.87 5.04 -18.37
C VAL A 78 31.88 4.17 -17.63
N GLY A 79 32.75 3.55 -18.43
CA GLY A 79 34.05 3.07 -17.97
C GLY A 79 34.88 4.21 -17.38
N GLY A 80 35.49 3.92 -16.23
CA GLY A 80 36.33 4.83 -15.47
C GLY A 80 36.20 4.50 -13.99
N ASN A 81 37.24 3.90 -13.43
CA ASN A 81 37.32 3.45 -12.04
C ASN A 81 36.97 4.56 -11.03
N VAL A 82 35.71 4.66 -10.62
CA VAL A 82 35.31 5.25 -9.34
C VAL A 82 34.07 4.50 -8.88
N ILE A 83 34.23 3.69 -7.84
CA ILE A 83 33.11 3.15 -7.06
C ILE A 83 32.45 4.38 -6.42
N ALA A 84 31.45 4.96 -7.09
CA ALA A 84 30.60 5.96 -6.47
C ALA A 84 29.76 5.24 -5.40
N PRO A 85 30.04 5.42 -4.10
CA PRO A 85 29.27 4.73 -3.07
C PRO A 85 27.84 5.26 -3.16
N LYS A 86 26.90 4.33 -3.18
CA LYS A 86 25.46 4.60 -3.07
C LYS A 86 25.28 5.68 -2.01
N SER A 87 24.69 6.83 -2.41
CA SER A 87 24.63 7.99 -1.54
C SER A 87 23.99 7.58 -0.21
N VAL A 88 24.73 7.77 0.88
CA VAL A 88 24.27 7.52 2.26
C VAL A 88 23.06 8.39 2.66
N PHE A 89 22.58 9.23 1.73
CA PHE A 89 21.44 10.12 1.89
C PHE A 89 20.19 9.69 1.09
N THR A 90 20.24 8.54 0.40
CA THR A 90 19.07 8.00 -0.30
C THR A 90 18.24 7.13 0.66
N ILE A 91 17.13 7.68 1.16
CA ILE A 91 16.25 7.07 2.19
C ILE A 91 15.76 5.66 1.83
N TRP A 92 15.60 5.34 0.55
CA TRP A 92 15.00 4.07 0.10
C TRP A 92 15.94 2.86 0.07
N SER A 93 17.25 3.04 0.21
CA SER A 93 18.22 1.93 0.22
C SER A 93 19.37 2.18 1.20
N PHE A 94 19.04 2.66 2.40
CA PHE A 94 20.04 2.93 3.43
C PHE A 94 20.43 1.62 4.14
N ASP A 95 21.63 1.13 3.86
CA ASP A 95 22.26 0.05 4.62
C ASP A 95 23.01 0.63 5.82
N GLY A 96 22.34 0.68 6.97
CA GLY A 96 22.90 1.24 8.20
C GLY A 96 24.12 0.50 8.74
N LYS A 97 24.28 -0.80 8.43
CA LYS A 97 25.43 -1.59 8.89
C LYS A 97 26.70 -1.16 8.15
N MET A 98 26.62 -1.04 6.82
CA MET A 98 27.73 -0.56 6.00
C MET A 98 28.11 0.87 6.36
N VAL A 99 27.14 1.74 6.64
CA VAL A 99 27.41 3.13 7.07
C VAL A 99 28.10 3.19 8.43
N TYR A 100 27.66 2.36 9.38
CA TYR A 100 28.31 2.27 10.68
C TYR A 100 29.75 1.76 10.58
N GLU A 101 30.01 0.70 9.81
CA GLU A 101 31.36 0.18 9.58
C GLU A 101 32.29 1.24 8.97
N ASN A 102 31.82 1.99 7.97
CA ASN A 102 32.57 3.10 7.37
C ASN A 102 32.85 4.24 8.38
N ILE A 103 31.93 4.51 9.30
CA ILE A 103 32.13 5.51 10.37
C ILE A 103 33.20 5.02 11.34
N ILE A 104 33.14 3.76 11.76
CA ILE A 104 34.13 3.16 12.67
C ILE A 104 35.52 3.19 12.03
N GLU A 105 35.64 2.84 10.75
CA GLU A 105 36.90 2.90 10.02
C GLU A 105 37.42 4.35 9.91
N ALA A 106 36.58 5.30 9.49
CA ALA A 106 36.97 6.69 9.28
C ALA A 106 37.26 7.47 10.58
N THR A 107 36.84 6.96 11.72
CA THR A 107 37.09 7.55 13.05
C THR A 107 38.02 6.70 13.91
N GLU A 108 38.56 5.61 13.36
CA GLU A 108 39.35 4.61 14.09
C GLU A 108 38.71 4.23 15.43
N GLU A 109 37.45 3.78 15.37
CA GLU A 109 36.66 3.40 16.54
C GLU A 109 36.39 4.56 17.52
N PHE A 110 36.12 5.76 16.97
CA PHE A 110 35.90 7.00 17.73
C PHE A 110 37.10 7.43 18.59
N ASP A 111 38.32 7.34 18.03
CA ASP A 111 39.55 7.82 18.65
C ASP A 111 39.50 9.34 18.91
N ASP A 112 40.00 9.76 20.08
CA ASP A 112 39.98 11.15 20.52
C ASP A 112 40.77 12.11 19.61
N LYS A 113 41.69 11.61 18.77
CA LYS A 113 42.37 12.43 17.76
C LYS A 113 41.43 13.02 16.72
N TYR A 114 40.26 12.42 16.54
CA TYR A 114 39.21 12.90 15.64
C TYR A 114 38.15 13.72 16.37
N LEU A 115 38.22 13.86 17.70
CA LEU A 115 37.23 14.59 18.49
C LEU A 115 37.28 16.10 18.17
N ILE A 116 36.15 16.63 17.73
CA ILE A 116 35.98 18.07 17.47
C ILE A 116 35.33 18.77 18.68
N GLY A 117 34.49 18.05 19.45
CA GLY A 117 33.90 18.62 20.65
C GLY A 117 32.96 17.68 21.39
N VAL A 118 32.78 17.94 22.69
CA VAL A 118 31.88 17.19 23.57
C VAL A 118 30.76 18.12 24.01
N GLY A 119 29.52 17.65 23.88
CA GLY A 119 28.33 18.34 24.38
C GLY A 119 27.55 17.45 25.33
N ALA A 120 26.51 18.00 25.97
CA ALA A 120 25.68 17.28 26.94
C ALA A 120 25.13 15.93 26.42
N HIS A 121 24.82 15.86 25.13
CA HIS A 121 24.17 14.71 24.51
C HIS A 121 25.10 13.83 23.67
N GLY A 122 26.42 14.08 23.68
CA GLY A 122 27.33 13.30 22.86
C GLY A 122 28.62 14.01 22.47
N SER A 123 29.51 13.21 21.90
CA SER A 123 30.80 13.62 21.34
C SER A 123 30.70 13.71 19.81
N VAL A 124 31.31 14.73 19.23
CA VAL A 124 31.31 14.99 17.78
C VAL A 124 32.71 14.75 17.24
N TYR A 125 32.82 13.85 16.26
CA TYR A 125 34.07 13.43 15.63
C TYR A 125 34.14 13.88 14.17
N LYS A 126 35.34 14.20 13.70
CA LYS A 126 35.65 14.42 12.30
C LYS A 126 35.80 13.06 11.62
N ALA A 127 35.07 12.84 10.53
CA ALA A 127 35.24 11.66 9.70
C ALA A 127 35.42 12.08 8.23
N GLU A 128 36.32 11.42 7.52
CA GLU A 128 36.43 11.53 6.08
C GLU A 128 35.73 10.34 5.44
N SER A 129 34.66 10.60 4.67
CA SER A 129 33.95 9.57 3.93
C SER A 129 34.88 8.93 2.89
N GLN A 130 34.58 7.69 2.48
CA GLN A 130 35.22 7.03 1.32
C GLN A 130 35.20 7.87 0.02
N THR A 131 34.37 8.92 -0.05
CA THR A 131 34.32 9.89 -1.16
C THR A 131 35.29 11.08 -1.00
N GLY A 132 36.11 11.12 0.05
CA GLY A 132 36.96 12.26 0.41
C GLY A 132 36.20 13.43 1.06
N ARG A 133 34.88 13.28 1.28
CA ARG A 133 34.06 14.31 1.92
C ARG A 133 34.23 14.27 3.44
N VAL A 134 34.68 15.38 4.01
CA VAL A 134 34.73 15.55 5.47
C VAL A 134 33.33 15.81 6.03
N VAL A 135 32.96 15.07 7.07
CA VAL A 135 31.68 15.17 7.79
C VAL A 135 31.90 15.17 9.30
N ALA A 136 30.91 15.66 10.05
CA ALA A 136 30.86 15.58 11.50
C ALA A 136 29.92 14.44 11.92
N VAL A 137 30.43 13.49 12.70
CA VAL A 137 29.68 12.35 13.23
C VAL A 137 29.42 12.58 14.71
N LYS A 138 28.15 12.62 15.13
CA LYS A 138 27.78 12.74 16.54
C LYS A 138 27.53 11.36 17.15
N LYS A 139 28.39 10.93 18.06
CA LYS A 139 28.20 9.77 18.94
C LYS A 139 27.39 10.22 20.14
N LEU A 140 26.17 9.71 20.28
CA LEU A 140 25.33 10.02 21.45
C LEU A 140 25.91 9.31 22.69
N HIS A 141 25.87 9.97 23.85
CA HIS A 141 26.19 9.31 25.12
C HIS A 141 25.18 8.19 25.37
N SER A 142 25.65 7.02 25.79
CA SER A 142 24.74 5.97 26.25
C SER A 142 24.20 6.36 27.63
N VAL A 143 22.98 5.90 27.97
CA VAL A 143 22.40 6.15 29.30
C VAL A 143 23.20 5.45 30.41
N ALA A 144 24.01 4.44 30.08
CA ALA A 144 24.84 3.70 31.04
C ALA A 144 26.15 4.41 31.39
N ASP A 145 26.64 5.33 30.55
CA ASP A 145 27.89 6.06 30.79
C ASP A 145 27.70 7.33 31.66
N ALA A 146 26.46 7.57 32.12
CA ALA A 146 26.11 8.68 33.01
C ALA A 146 26.33 8.36 34.51
N GLU A 147 26.69 7.12 34.84
CA GLU A 147 26.99 6.66 36.20
C GLU A 147 28.47 6.25 36.34
N ASN A 148 29.39 7.18 36.12
CA ASN A 148 30.65 7.14 36.87
C ASN A 148 31.28 8.55 36.94
N PRO A 149 31.35 9.18 38.13
CA PRO A 149 32.04 10.45 38.34
C PRO A 149 33.55 10.37 38.12
#